data_AF-A0A944X706-F1
#
_entry.id   AF-A0A944X706-F1
#
_cell.length_a   1.000
_cell.length_b   1.000
_cell.length_c   1.000
_cell.angle_alpha   90.00
_cell.angle_beta   90.00
_cell.angle_gamma   90.00
#
_symmetry.space_group_name_H-M   'P 1'
#
loop_
_entity.id
_entity.type
_entity.pdbx_description
1 polymer ?
#
loop_
_entity_poly.entity_id
_entity_poly.type
_entity_poly.pdbx_seq_one_letter_code
_entity_poly.pdbx_strand_id
1 'polypeptide(L)' 'MAESRKFLGVHYQCCNVYSRAYVDKDGKKYTGSCPGCGKRVEVKIGKGGTSTRFFTAR' A
#
# COMPACT_ATOMS: atom_id res chain seq x y z
N MET A 1 7.29 21.31 -9.61
CA MET A 1 8.13 20.09 -9.55
C MET A 1 7.21 18.94 -9.16
N ALA A 2 7.01 17.94 -10.01
CA ALA A 2 6.06 16.86 -9.75
C ALA A 2 6.63 15.93 -8.68
N GLU A 3 6.29 16.19 -7.41
CA GLU A 3 6.72 15.36 -6.30
C GLU A 3 6.18 13.95 -6.54
N SER A 4 7.10 13.01 -6.75
CA SER A 4 6.76 11.62 -7.08
C SER A 4 5.91 11.06 -5.95
N ARG A 5 4.61 10.85 -6.19
CA ARG A 5 3.66 10.37 -5.19
C ARG A 5 4.22 9.10 -4.55
N LYS A 6 4.44 9.13 -3.23
CA LYS A 6 4.94 7.98 -2.47
C LYS A 6 3.95 6.83 -2.64
N PHE A 7 4.43 5.70 -3.15
CA PHE A 7 3.66 4.48 -3.31
C PHE A 7 4.31 3.34 -2.52
N LEU A 8 3.47 2.43 -2.04
CA LEU A 8 3.85 1.14 -1.50
C LEU A 8 3.46 0.05 -2.50
N GLY A 9 4.36 -0.90 -2.70
CA GLY A 9 4.06 -2.13 -3.42
C GLY A 9 3.40 -3.13 -2.49
N VAL A 10 2.23 -3.65 -2.87
CA VAL A 10 1.51 -4.66 -2.11
C VAL A 10 1.28 -5.89 -2.99
N HIS A 11 1.85 -7.01 -2.58
CA HIS A 11 1.55 -8.32 -3.15
C HIS A 11 0.35 -8.92 -2.42
N TYR A 12 -0.74 -9.15 -3.13
CA TYR A 12 -1.95 -9.75 -2.58
C TYR A 12 -1.89 -11.26 -2.84
N GLN A 13 -1.62 -12.02 -1.79
CA GLN A 13 -1.51 -13.48 -1.86
C GLN A 13 -2.85 -14.13 -2.23
N CYS A 14 -3.98 -13.49 -1.89
CA CYS A 14 -5.32 -13.97 -2.22
C CYS A 14 -5.61 -14.14 -3.73
N CYS A 15 -5.09 -13.26 -4.59
CA CYS A 15 -5.23 -13.37 -6.05
C CYS A 15 -3.88 -13.53 -6.75
N ASN A 16 -2.80 -13.64 -5.97
CA ASN A 16 -1.41 -13.62 -6.43
C ASN A 16 -1.11 -12.43 -7.38
N VAL A 17 -1.67 -11.26 -7.05
CA VAL A 17 -1.52 -10.04 -7.85
C VAL A 17 -0.70 -9.00 -7.12
N TYR A 18 0.09 -8.25 -7.87
CA TYR A 18 0.87 -7.15 -7.32
C TYR A 18 0.22 -5.82 -7.69
N SER A 19 -0.16 -5.03 -6.69
CA SER A 19 -0.76 -3.72 -6.89
C SER A 19 -0.06 -2.65 -6.04
N ARG A 20 -0.33 -1.38 -6.36
CA ARG A 20 0.29 -0.23 -5.69
C ARG A 20 -0.73 0.38 -4.73
N ALA A 21 -0.32 0.56 -3.49
CA ALA A 21 -1.05 1.36 -2.50
C ALA A 21 -0.49 2.77 -2.49
N TYR A 22 -1.38 3.76 -2.44
CA TYR A 22 -1.00 5.17 -2.41
C TYR A 22 -1.23 5.76 -1.04
N VAL A 23 -0.44 6.77 -0.70
CA VAL A 23 -0.65 7.51 0.54
C VAL A 23 -1.96 8.31 0.45
N ASP A 24 -2.71 8.30 1.54
CA ASP A 24 -3.90 9.13 1.70
C ASP A 24 -3.54 10.63 1.71
N LYS A 25 -4.53 11.52 1.50
CA LYS A 25 -4.32 12.98 1.53
C LYS A 25 -3.75 13.46 2.86
N ASP A 26 -4.08 12.77 3.95
CA ASP A 26 -3.58 13.10 5.29
C ASP A 26 -2.12 12.67 5.52
N GLY A 27 -1.52 11.86 4.64
CA GLY A 27 -0.15 11.39 4.82
C GLY A 27 0.04 10.38 5.96
N LYS A 28 -1.06 9.88 6.56
CA LYS A 28 -1.05 9.03 7.76
C LYS A 28 -1.18 7.53 7.47
N LYS A 29 -1.63 7.16 6.27
CA LYS A 29 -1.81 5.77 5.87
C LYS A 29 -1.68 5.59 4.38
N TYR A 30 -1.26 4.41 3.96
CA TYR A 30 -1.37 3.95 2.59
C TYR A 30 -2.60 3.09 2.44
N THR A 31 -3.36 3.33 1.38
CA THR A 31 -4.57 2.58 1.05
C THR A 31 -4.40 1.92 -0.31
N GLY A 32 -4.83 0.67 -0.40
CA GLY A 32 -4.78 -0.13 -1.62
C GLY A 32 -5.95 -1.10 -1.68
N SER A 33 -6.19 -1.62 -2.87
CA SER A 33 -7.16 -2.69 -3.09
C SER A 33 -6.60 -3.75 -4.04
N CYS A 34 -7.02 -4.99 -3.81
CA CYS A 34 -6.79 -6.09 -4.73
C CYS A 34 -7.69 -5.91 -5.96
N PRO A 35 -7.15 -5.84 -7.19
CA PRO A 35 -7.96 -5.75 -8.40
C PRO A 35 -8.76 -7.03 -8.70
N GLY A 36 -8.35 -8.18 -8.15
CA GLY A 36 -9.05 -9.46 -8.38
C GLY A 36 -10.28 -9.65 -7.48
N CYS A 37 -10.11 -9.54 -6.17
CA CYS A 37 -11.17 -9.83 -5.19
C CYS A 37 -11.72 -8.59 -4.46
N GLY A 38 -11.16 -7.41 -4.70
CA GLY A 38 -11.58 -6.17 -4.03
C GLY A 38 -11.15 -6.04 -2.57
N LYS A 39 -10.34 -6.98 -2.02
CA LYS A 39 -9.80 -6.86 -0.65
C LYS A 39 -9.07 -5.53 -0.48
N ARG A 40 -9.51 -4.73 0.49
CA ARG A 40 -8.84 -3.47 0.86
C ARG A 40 -7.71 -3.74 1.85
N VAL A 41 -6.63 -2.98 1.70
CA VAL A 41 -5.50 -2.98 2.63
C VAL A 41 -5.22 -1.56 3.08
N GLU A 42 -4.90 -1.41 4.35
CA GLU A 42 -4.56 -0.14 4.97
C GLU A 42 -3.26 -0.32 5.75
N VAL A 43 -2.22 0.39 5.34
CA VAL A 43 -0.91 0.39 6.02
C VAL A 43 -0.75 1.73 6.72
N LYS A 44 -0.78 1.73 8.05
CA LYS A 44 -0.62 2.96 8.85
C LYS A 44 0.84 3.42 8.83
N ILE A 45 1.04 4.73 8.78
CA ILE A 45 2.35 5.39 8.87
C ILE A 45 2.47 5.94 10.29
N GLY A 46 3.45 5.47 11.05
CA GLY A 46 3.63 5.87 12.45
C GLY A 46 5.04 5.58 12.97
N LYS A 47 5.30 6.02 14.20
CA LYS A 47 6.57 5.72 14.90
C LYS A 47 6.68 4.22 15.12
N GLY A 48 7.77 3.61 14.67
CA GLY A 48 7.95 2.15 14.60
C GLY A 48 7.62 1.54 13.23
N GLY A 49 7.28 2.36 12.23
CA GLY A 49 7.17 1.91 10.85
C GLY A 49 8.51 1.41 10.28
N THR A 50 8.43 0.71 9.16
CA THR A 50 9.60 0.22 8.43
C THR A 50 9.88 1.08 7.19
N SER A 51 11.14 1.10 6.76
CA SER A 51 11.58 1.65 5.47
C SER A 51 11.19 0.74 4.29
N THR A 52 10.70 -0.47 4.56
CA THR A 52 10.28 -1.43 3.53
C THR A 52 9.10 -0.88 2.73
N ARG A 53 9.25 -0.86 1.39
CA ARG A 53 8.21 -0.41 0.48
C ARG A 53 7.35 -1.53 -0.12
N PHE A 54 7.71 -2.78 0.16
CA PHE A 54 7.10 -3.98 -0.37
C PHE A 54 6.42 -4.75 0.76
N PHE A 55 5.12 -4.92 0.67
CA PHE A 55 4.32 -5.65 1.66
C PHE A 55 3.61 -6.80 0.99
N THR A 56 3.37 -7.88 1.73
CA THR A 56 2.54 -9.00 1.27
C THR A 56 1.30 -9.07 2.13
N ALA A 57 0.13 -8.87 1.53
CA ALA A 57 -1.18 -9.04 2.16
C ALA A 57 -1.65 -10.48 1.92
N ARG A 58 -1.85 -11.23 3.01
CA ARG A 58 -2.27 -12.63 3.00
C ARG A 58 -3.79 -12.71 3.17
#